data_AF-A0A645G2Y2-F1
#
_entry.id   AF-A0A645G2Y2-F1
#
_cell.length_a   1.000
_cell.length_b   1.000
_cell.length_c   1.000
_cell.angle_alpha   90.00
_cell.angle_beta   90.00
_cell.angle_gamma   90.00
#
_symmetry.space_group_name_H-M   'P 1'
#
loop_
_entity.id
_entity.type
_entity.pdbx_description
1 polymer ?
#
loop_
_entity_poly.entity_id
_entity_poly.type
_entity_poly.pdbx_seq_one_letter_code
_entity_poly.pdbx_strand_id
1 'polypeptide(L)'
;MLKDIYEESPKITGINDTNEMIEKLKKFMGSFMGSMYYVALIAIVMGVAIIYNSYVIILSERKRELSSLMVLGMSEKEVLSIVTFEQWFIAIFAMLFGIPLSQSAVTAMGKSASTDMFSLAVKLDLNSLIIAFVVTIIAIVLAQVMASRKIKHLNIVDALKSNE
;
A
#
# COMPACT_ATOMS: atom_id res chain seq x y z
N MET A 1 -0.69 43.77 28.56
CA MET A 1 -1.36 44.84 29.32
C MET A 1 -2.89 44.86 29.19
N LEU A 2 -3.50 44.50 28.05
CA LEU A 2 -4.97 44.32 27.98
C LEU A 2 -5.44 42.90 28.35
N LYS A 3 -4.52 41.93 28.50
CA LYS A 3 -4.85 40.53 28.85
C LYS A 3 -5.06 40.34 30.36
N ASP A 4 -4.25 41.04 31.17
CA ASP A 4 -4.31 40.97 32.64
C ASP A 4 -5.59 41.61 33.24
N ILE A 5 -6.24 42.54 32.52
CA ILE A 5 -7.42 43.26 33.03
C ILE A 5 -8.72 42.42 32.90
N TYR A 6 -8.72 41.37 32.07
CA TYR A 6 -9.89 40.52 31.86
C TYR A 6 -9.90 39.25 32.72
N GLU A 7 -8.81 38.94 33.43
CA GLU A 7 -8.72 37.76 34.30
C GLU A 7 -9.50 37.91 35.63
N GLU A 8 -9.81 39.13 36.06
CA GLU A 8 -10.46 39.38 37.36
C GLU A 8 -11.98 39.69 37.30
N SER A 9 -12.65 39.54 36.16
CA SER A 9 -14.10 39.77 36.08
C SER A 9 -14.90 38.47 36.30
N PRO A 10 -15.70 38.35 37.38
CA PRO A 10 -16.41 37.12 37.77
C PRO A 10 -17.67 36.87 36.93
N LYS A 11 -17.67 37.31 35.66
CA LYS A 11 -18.80 37.21 34.73
C LYS A 11 -18.39 36.74 33.33
N ILE A 12 -17.21 36.13 33.18
CA ILE A 12 -16.78 35.49 31.93
C ILE A 12 -16.22 34.09 32.21
N THR A 13 -17.10 33.19 32.67
CA THR A 13 -16.81 31.76 32.86
C THR A 13 -16.80 31.02 31.52
N GLY A 14 -15.92 31.42 30.60
CA GLY A 14 -15.85 30.77 29.30
C GLY A 14 -15.05 31.49 28.22
N ILE A 15 -13.89 32.06 28.54
CA ILE A 15 -12.83 32.14 27.53
C ILE A 15 -12.04 30.84 27.64
N ASN A 16 -12.70 29.72 27.32
CA ASN A 16 -11.95 28.58 26.81
C ASN A 16 -11.41 29.06 25.47
N ASP A 17 -10.14 29.43 25.49
CA ASP A 17 -9.38 29.95 24.37
C ASP A 17 -9.69 29.05 23.15
N THR A 18 -10.51 29.55 22.22
CA THR A 18 -10.96 28.75 21.05
C THR A 18 -9.76 28.21 20.28
N ASN A 19 -8.62 28.91 20.38
CA ASN A 19 -7.33 28.50 19.89
C ASN A 19 -6.77 27.25 20.60
N GLU A 20 -6.87 27.15 21.93
CA GLU A 20 -6.38 25.99 22.69
C GLU A 20 -7.24 24.74 22.43
N MET A 21 -8.55 24.90 22.25
CA MET A 21 -9.44 23.81 21.83
C MET A 21 -9.13 23.34 20.40
N ILE A 22 -8.92 24.26 19.45
CA ILE A 22 -8.50 23.94 18.08
C ILE A 22 -7.13 23.24 18.09
N GLU A 23 -6.19 23.68 18.92
CA GLU A 23 -4.86 23.07 19.03
C GLU A 23 -4.94 21.63 19.58
N LYS A 24 -5.75 21.40 20.62
CA LYS A 24 -6.00 20.05 21.15
C LYS A 24 -6.66 19.14 20.11
N LEU A 25 -7.63 19.65 19.34
CA LEU A 25 -8.25 18.90 18.24
C LEU A 25 -7.25 18.60 17.12
N LYS A 26 -6.43 19.58 16.70
CA LYS A 26 -5.37 19.36 15.70
C LYS A 26 -4.35 18.31 16.16
N LYS A 27 -3.95 18.35 17.43
CA LYS A 27 -3.03 17.37 18.01
C LYS A 27 -3.65 15.97 18.07
N PHE A 28 -4.93 15.86 18.44
CA PHE A 28 -5.68 14.61 18.40
C PHE A 28 -5.78 14.05 16.97
N MET A 29 -6.17 14.89 16.00
CA MET A 29 -6.21 14.50 14.58
C MET A 29 -4.84 14.11 14.05
N GLY A 30 -3.78 14.82 14.44
CA GLY A 30 -2.39 14.49 14.07
C GLY A 30 -1.95 13.12 14.60
N SER A 31 -2.23 12.81 15.87
CA SER A 31 -1.96 11.49 16.45
C SER A 31 -2.77 10.38 15.75
N PHE A 32 -4.03 10.64 15.42
CA PHE A 32 -4.89 9.71 14.69
C PHE A 32 -4.39 9.48 13.25
N MET A 33 -4.01 10.53 12.52
CA MET A 33 -3.38 10.39 11.20
C MET A 33 -2.07 9.61 11.31
N GLY A 34 -1.27 9.86 12.34
CA GLY A 34 -0.04 9.13 12.61
C GLY A 34 -0.27 7.63 12.74
N SER A 35 -1.27 7.19 13.52
CA SER A 35 -1.59 5.77 13.66
C SER A 35 -2.07 5.15 12.34
N MET A 36 -2.84 5.88 11.53
CA MET A 36 -3.23 5.43 10.20
C MET A 36 -2.04 5.25 9.26
N TYR A 37 -1.04 6.15 9.30
CA TYR A 37 0.19 6.01 8.53
C TYR A 37 0.98 4.76 8.94
N TYR A 38 1.05 4.44 10.23
CA TYR A 38 1.70 3.22 10.69
C TYR A 38 1.02 1.96 10.16
N VAL A 39 -0.32 1.89 10.22
CA VAL A 39 -1.07 0.75 9.66
C VAL A 39 -0.89 0.66 8.14
N ALA A 40 -0.90 1.79 7.44
CA ALA A 40 -0.65 1.84 6.00
C ALA A 40 0.74 1.31 5.64
N LEU A 41 1.77 1.66 6.41
CA LEU A 41 3.13 1.16 6.21
C LEU A 41 3.18 -0.37 6.35
N ILE A 42 2.57 -0.92 7.39
CA ILE A 42 2.49 -2.37 7.59
C ILE A 42 1.75 -3.04 6.41
N ALA A 43 0.65 -2.46 5.96
CA ALA A 43 -0.11 -2.97 4.83
C ALA A 43 0.72 -3.00 3.53
N ILE A 44 1.53 -1.97 3.27
CA ILE A 44 2.46 -1.93 2.13
C ILE A 44 3.48 -3.06 2.22
N VAL A 45 4.11 -3.25 3.39
CA VAL A 45 5.09 -4.32 3.60
C VAL A 45 4.45 -5.70 3.39
N MET A 46 3.24 -5.91 3.91
CA MET A 46 2.48 -7.13 3.68
C MET A 46 2.17 -7.34 2.20
N GLY A 47 1.75 -6.29 1.48
CA GLY A 47 1.51 -6.34 0.05
C GLY A 47 2.75 -6.80 -0.74
N VAL A 48 3.92 -6.21 -0.45
CA VAL A 48 5.20 -6.62 -1.03
C VAL A 48 5.50 -8.09 -0.75
N ALA A 49 5.30 -8.55 0.49
CA ALA A 49 5.55 -9.94 0.87
C ALA A 49 4.61 -10.93 0.14
N ILE A 50 3.32 -10.57 -0.01
CA ILE A 50 2.34 -11.39 -0.74
C ILE A 50 2.73 -11.49 -2.21
N ILE A 51 3.04 -10.37 -2.86
CA ILE A 51 3.46 -10.33 -4.27
C ILE A 51 4.73 -11.16 -4.47
N TYR A 52 5.70 -11.00 -3.57
CA TYR A 52 6.96 -11.76 -3.60
C TYR A 52 6.70 -13.27 -3.52
N ASN A 53 5.89 -13.72 -2.55
CA ASN A 53 5.59 -15.13 -2.37
C ASN A 53 4.83 -15.71 -3.58
N SER A 54 3.86 -14.95 -4.10
CA SER A 54 3.11 -15.35 -5.30
C SER A 54 4.04 -15.51 -6.51
N TYR A 55 4.95 -14.57 -6.74
CA TYR A 55 5.89 -14.63 -7.86
C TYR A 55 6.84 -15.84 -7.75
N VAL A 56 7.32 -16.15 -6.55
CA VAL A 56 8.15 -17.33 -6.30
C VAL A 56 7.40 -18.63 -6.57
N ILE A 57 6.13 -18.71 -6.15
CA ILE A 57 5.27 -19.88 -6.39
C ILE A 57 5.09 -20.10 -7.91
N ILE A 58 4.69 -19.06 -8.65
CA ILE A 58 4.47 -19.16 -10.11
C ILE A 58 5.72 -19.64 -10.84
N LEU A 59 6.89 -19.10 -10.47
CA LEU A 59 8.16 -19.52 -11.07
C LEU A 59 8.52 -20.97 -10.71
N SER A 60 8.19 -21.42 -9.51
CA SER A 60 8.43 -22.80 -9.08
C SER A 60 7.51 -23.79 -9.80
N GLU A 61 6.22 -23.47 -9.92
CA GLU A 61 5.23 -24.31 -10.61
C GLU A 61 5.56 -24.46 -12.10
N ARG A 62 5.97 -23.37 -12.75
CA ARG A 62 6.28 -23.34 -14.18
C ARG A 62 7.75 -23.64 -14.49
N LYS A 63 8.55 -24.05 -13.50
CA LYS A 63 9.99 -24.32 -13.67
C LYS A 63 10.26 -25.25 -14.86
N ARG A 64 9.46 -26.32 -15.04
CA ARG A 64 9.63 -27.27 -16.16
C ARG A 64 9.34 -26.65 -17.53
N GLU A 65 8.29 -25.82 -17.62
CA GLU A 65 7.94 -25.10 -18.85
C GLU A 65 9.04 -24.10 -19.22
N LEU A 66 9.49 -23.32 -18.23
CA LEU A 66 10.54 -22.32 -18.40
C LEU A 66 11.89 -22.97 -18.76
N SER A 67 12.23 -24.12 -18.17
CA SER A 67 13.40 -24.92 -18.56
C SER A 67 13.33 -25.41 -20.00
N SER A 68 12.16 -25.84 -20.49
CA SER A 68 11.96 -26.25 -21.88
C SER A 68 12.25 -25.10 -22.85
N LEU A 69 11.79 -23.89 -22.53
CA LEU A 69 12.07 -22.68 -23.32
C LEU A 69 13.57 -22.34 -23.36
N MET A 70 14.29 -22.53 -22.26
CA MET A 70 15.74 -22.32 -22.22
C MET A 70 16.50 -23.33 -23.09
N VAL A 71 16.03 -24.58 -23.17
CA VAL A 71 16.61 -25.60 -24.07
C VAL A 71 16.41 -25.24 -25.55
N LEU A 72 15.32 -24.53 -25.88
CA LEU A 72 15.07 -24.00 -27.23
C LEU A 72 15.92 -22.76 -27.55
N GLY A 73 16.80 -22.33 -26.64
CA GLY A 73 17.75 -21.24 -26.85
C GLY A 73 17.35 -19.90 -26.25
N MET A 74 16.24 -19.81 -25.50
CA MET A 74 15.89 -18.59 -24.79
C MET A 74 16.83 -18.33 -23.61
N SER A 75 17.25 -17.08 -23.45
CA SER A 75 18.00 -16.64 -22.29
C SER A 75 17.11 -16.52 -21.05
N GLU A 76 17.70 -16.67 -19.86
CA GLU A 76 16.99 -16.50 -18.58
C GLU A 76 16.29 -15.14 -18.45
N LYS A 77 16.86 -14.09 -19.06
CA LYS A 77 16.28 -12.74 -19.03
C LYS A 77 14.99 -12.67 -19.84
N GLU A 78 14.93 -13.34 -20.99
CA GLU A 78 13.74 -13.38 -21.83
C GLU A 78 12.62 -14.17 -21.15
N VAL A 79 12.96 -15.30 -20.53
CA VAL A 79 12.02 -16.12 -19.76
C VAL A 79 11.46 -15.34 -18.57
N LEU A 80 12.31 -14.65 -17.79
CA LEU A 80 11.84 -13.79 -16.69
C LEU A 80 11.02 -12.60 -17.18
N SER A 81 11.30 -12.06 -18.37
CA SER A 81 10.53 -10.98 -18.97
C SER A 81 9.10 -11.40 -19.29
N ILE A 82 8.91 -12.63 -19.80
CA ILE A 82 7.57 -13.18 -20.09
C ILE A 82 6.75 -13.29 -18.80
N VAL A 83 7.31 -13.91 -17.76
CA VAL A 83 6.61 -14.09 -16.48
C VAL A 83 6.31 -12.74 -15.82
N THR A 84 7.24 -11.79 -15.92
CA THR A 84 7.03 -10.43 -15.41
C THR A 84 5.89 -9.73 -16.13
N PHE A 85 5.78 -9.88 -17.45
CA PHE A 85 4.68 -9.32 -18.23
C PHE A 85 3.32 -9.89 -17.84
N GLU A 86 3.21 -11.21 -17.65
CA GLU A 86 1.98 -11.83 -17.14
C GLU A 86 1.58 -11.28 -15.76
N GLN A 87 2.56 -11.10 -14.87
CA GLN A 87 2.30 -10.55 -13.54
C GLN A 87 1.81 -9.09 -13.61
N TRP A 88 2.36 -8.29 -14.52
CA TRP A 88 1.89 -6.93 -14.78
C TRP A 88 0.47 -6.89 -15.34
N PHE A 89 0.14 -7.82 -16.22
CA PHE A 89 -1.22 -7.95 -16.74
C PHE A 89 -2.22 -8.16 -15.59
N ILE A 90 -1.94 -9.13 -14.70
CA ILE A 90 -2.77 -9.39 -13.51
C ILE A 90 -2.83 -8.16 -12.60
N ALA A 91 -1.70 -7.48 -12.37
CA ALA A 91 -1.63 -6.29 -11.51
C ALA A 91 -2.48 -5.13 -12.03
N ILE A 92 -2.54 -4.93 -13.36
CA ILE A 92 -3.38 -3.88 -13.97
C ILE A 92 -4.86 -4.14 -13.68
N PHE A 93 -5.34 -5.38 -13.85
CA PHE A 93 -6.71 -5.73 -13.49
C PHE A 93 -6.94 -5.58 -11.98
N ALA A 94 -6.00 -6.03 -11.15
CA ALA A 94 -6.11 -5.87 -9.70
C ALA A 94 -6.23 -4.39 -9.29
N MET A 95 -5.46 -3.48 -9.90
CA MET A 95 -5.56 -2.05 -9.64
C MET A 95 -6.89 -1.47 -10.15
N LEU A 96 -7.35 -1.89 -11.33
CA LEU A 96 -8.63 -1.44 -11.90
C LEU A 96 -9.81 -1.82 -11.02
N PHE A 97 -9.82 -3.04 -10.46
CA PHE A 97 -10.86 -3.49 -9.52
C PHE A 97 -10.63 -2.98 -8.08
N GLY A 98 -9.38 -2.71 -7.70
CA GLY A 98 -9.02 -2.20 -6.39
C GLY A 98 -9.57 -0.81 -6.11
N ILE A 99 -9.60 0.08 -7.11
CA ILE A 99 -10.15 1.44 -6.97
C ILE A 99 -11.64 1.42 -6.55
N PRO A 100 -12.59 0.80 -7.30
CA PRO A 100 -13.99 0.77 -6.92
C PRO A 100 -14.23 -0.01 -5.62
N LEU A 101 -13.44 -1.05 -5.34
CA LEU A 101 -13.52 -1.79 -4.08
C LEU A 101 -13.11 -0.90 -2.89
N SER A 102 -12.03 -0.14 -3.03
CA SER A 102 -11.59 0.79 -1.98
C SER A 102 -12.62 1.91 -1.77
N GLN A 103 -13.19 2.45 -2.85
CA GLN A 103 -14.22 3.48 -2.78
C GLN A 103 -15.49 2.97 -2.09
N SER A 104 -15.94 1.76 -2.40
CA SER A 104 -17.11 1.17 -1.76
C SER A 104 -16.87 0.89 -0.28
N ALA A 105 -15.68 0.39 0.08
CA ALA A 105 -15.27 0.16 1.46
C ALA A 105 -15.25 1.46 2.27
N VAL A 106 -14.58 2.51 1.77
CA VAL A 106 -14.50 3.79 2.50
C VAL A 106 -15.88 4.45 2.59
N THR A 107 -16.71 4.36 1.55
CA THR A 107 -18.10 4.87 1.59
C THR A 107 -18.94 4.11 2.60
N ALA A 108 -18.81 2.78 2.68
CA ALA A 108 -19.52 1.96 3.66
C ALA A 108 -19.09 2.31 5.09
N MET A 109 -17.78 2.44 5.33
CA MET A 109 -17.23 2.87 6.62
C MET A 109 -17.73 4.27 7.00
N GLY A 110 -17.75 5.21 6.04
CA GLY A 110 -18.28 6.56 6.25
C GLY A 110 -19.75 6.57 6.60
N LYS A 111 -20.58 5.76 5.93
CA LYS A 111 -22.01 5.60 6.26
C LYS A 111 -22.23 4.99 7.64
N SER A 112 -21.48 3.94 8.00
CA SER A 112 -21.59 3.31 9.32
C SER A 112 -21.09 4.20 10.47
N ALA A 113 -20.14 5.08 10.20
CA ALA A 113 -19.63 6.05 11.18
C ALA A 113 -20.48 7.33 11.25
N SER A 114 -21.35 7.57 10.27
CA SER A 114 -22.21 8.76 10.26
C SER A 114 -23.39 8.55 11.20
N THR A 115 -23.53 9.45 12.18
CA THR A 115 -24.70 9.55 13.08
C THR A 115 -25.45 10.84 12.72
N ASP A 116 -26.72 11.01 13.12
CA ASP A 116 -27.57 12.18 12.78
C ASP A 116 -26.93 13.57 13.04
N MET A 117 -25.85 13.66 13.81
CA MET A 117 -25.09 14.89 14.10
C MET A 117 -23.72 15.00 13.38
N PHE A 118 -23.22 13.94 12.75
CA PHE A 118 -21.89 13.88 12.12
C PHE A 118 -21.94 13.15 10.78
N SER A 119 -21.70 13.87 9.68
CA SER A 119 -21.49 13.27 8.36
C SER A 119 -20.01 13.28 8.01
N LEU A 120 -19.41 12.11 7.87
CA LEU A 120 -18.07 11.96 7.31
C LEU A 120 -18.18 12.01 5.79
N ALA A 121 -17.95 13.20 5.22
CA ALA A 121 -17.84 13.36 3.78
C ALA A 121 -16.57 12.65 3.27
N VAL A 122 -16.74 11.41 2.82
CA VAL A 122 -15.68 10.64 2.15
C VAL A 122 -15.44 11.25 0.78
N LYS A 123 -14.35 12.00 0.63
CA LYS A 123 -13.86 12.46 -0.67
C LYS A 123 -12.53 11.77 -0.97
N LEU A 124 -12.51 10.98 -2.03
CA LEU A 124 -11.26 10.48 -2.60
C LEU A 124 -10.68 11.60 -3.47
N ASP A 125 -9.57 12.16 -3.02
CA ASP A 125 -8.80 13.12 -3.80
C ASP A 125 -7.99 12.38 -4.88
N LEU A 126 -7.90 12.98 -6.08
CA LEU A 126 -7.13 12.42 -7.20
C LEU A 126 -5.65 12.25 -6.81
N ASN A 127 -5.10 13.19 -6.04
CA ASN A 127 -3.72 13.12 -5.58
C ASN A 127 -3.46 11.88 -4.73
N SER A 128 -4.38 11.53 -3.82
CA SER A 128 -4.26 10.33 -2.98
C SER A 128 -4.29 9.05 -3.81
N LEU A 129 -5.10 9.02 -4.88
CA LEU A 129 -5.18 7.89 -5.79
C LEU A 129 -3.88 7.74 -6.59
N ILE A 130 -3.31 8.84 -7.10
CA ILE A 130 -2.04 8.84 -7.81
C ILE A 130 -0.90 8.36 -6.89
N ILE A 131 -0.84 8.85 -5.66
CA ILE A 131 0.17 8.41 -4.68
C ILE A 131 0.03 6.90 -4.40
N ALA A 132 -1.18 6.42 -4.16
CA ALA A 132 -1.44 4.99 -3.93
C ALA A 132 -1.03 4.13 -5.14
N PHE A 133 -1.30 4.61 -6.36
CA PHE A 133 -0.93 3.93 -7.60
C PHE A 133 0.59 3.83 -7.75
N VAL A 134 1.32 4.94 -7.52
CA VAL A 134 2.78 4.97 -7.55
C VAL A 134 3.38 4.05 -6.49
N VAL A 135 2.87 4.09 -5.26
CA VAL A 135 3.32 3.20 -4.17
C VAL A 135 3.10 1.74 -4.54
N THR A 136 1.97 1.40 -5.15
CA THR A 136 1.65 0.04 -5.59
C THR A 136 2.61 -0.44 -6.67
N ILE A 137 2.89 0.39 -7.68
CA ILE A 137 3.88 0.11 -8.73
C ILE A 137 5.25 -0.16 -8.12
N ILE A 138 5.70 0.72 -7.21
CA ILE A 138 6.99 0.56 -6.53
C ILE A 138 7.03 -0.75 -5.74
N ALA A 139 5.95 -1.08 -5.01
CA ALA A 139 5.85 -2.32 -4.25
C ALA A 139 5.95 -3.56 -5.16
N ILE A 140 5.25 -3.57 -6.31
CA ILE A 140 5.32 -4.65 -7.30
C ILE A 140 6.74 -4.82 -7.84
N VAL A 141 7.37 -3.71 -8.28
CA VAL A 141 8.73 -3.74 -8.82
C VAL A 141 9.73 -4.25 -7.79
N LEU A 142 9.65 -3.75 -6.56
CA LEU A 142 10.53 -4.19 -5.47
C LEU A 142 10.36 -5.70 -5.19
N ALA A 143 9.13 -6.17 -5.07
CA ALA A 143 8.83 -7.59 -4.87
C ALA A 143 9.38 -8.47 -6.01
N GLN A 144 9.15 -8.07 -7.26
CA GLN A 144 9.63 -8.79 -8.45
C GLN A 144 11.17 -8.84 -8.49
N VAL A 145 11.85 -7.72 -8.23
CA VAL A 145 13.32 -7.67 -8.21
C VAL A 145 13.89 -8.56 -7.11
N MET A 146 13.31 -8.52 -5.91
CA MET A 146 13.74 -9.37 -4.79
C MET A 146 13.53 -10.86 -5.10
N ALA A 147 12.37 -11.22 -5.65
CA ALA A 147 12.06 -12.61 -6.00
C ALA A 147 12.95 -13.13 -7.13
N SER A 148 13.14 -12.33 -8.19
CA SER A 148 13.99 -12.68 -9.33
C SER A 148 15.45 -12.90 -8.91
N ARG A 149 15.98 -12.10 -7.98
CA ARG A 149 17.34 -12.29 -7.43
C ARG A 149 17.45 -13.59 -6.66
N LYS A 150 16.49 -13.90 -5.80
CA LYS A 150 16.48 -15.12 -5.00
C LYS A 150 16.47 -16.37 -5.88
N ILE A 151 15.69 -16.38 -6.96
CA ILE A 151 15.56 -17.55 -7.84
C ILE A 151 16.80 -17.75 -8.71
N LYS A 152 17.47 -16.69 -9.17
CA LYS A 152 18.76 -16.81 -9.87
C LYS A 152 19.82 -17.52 -9.02
N HIS A 153 19.83 -17.27 -7.72
CA HIS A 153 20.75 -17.96 -6.80
C HIS A 153 20.38 -19.42 -6.52
N LEU A 154 19.11 -19.81 -6.69
CA LEU A 154 18.61 -21.15 -6.37
C LEU A 154 18.60 -22.12 -7.57
N ASN A 155 18.64 -21.64 -8.82
CA ASN A 155 18.26 -22.49 -9.96
C ASN A 155 19.35 -22.71 -11.02
N ILE A 156 20.42 -21.91 -11.07
CA ILE A 156 21.39 -22.02 -12.18
C ILE A 156 22.47 -23.06 -11.88
N VAL A 157 22.90 -23.18 -10.62
CA VAL A 157 23.99 -24.10 -10.24
C VAL A 157 23.47 -25.52 -9.96
N ASP A 158 22.26 -25.66 -9.40
CA ASP A 158 21.70 -26.97 -9.05
C ASP A 158 21.07 -27.71 -10.24
N ALA A 159 20.56 -26.99 -11.25
CA ALA A 159 20.00 -27.60 -12.46
C ALA A 159 21.08 -28.27 -13.34
N LEU A 160 22.35 -27.87 -13.20
CA LEU A 160 23.50 -28.52 -13.86
C LEU A 160 24.06 -29.70 -13.05
N LYS A 161 23.84 -29.73 -11.73
CA LYS A 161 24.41 -30.73 -10.83
C LYS A 161 23.50 -31.95 -10.62
N SER A 162 22.22 -31.88 -11.00
CA SER A 162 21.28 -33.00 -10.88
C SER A 162 21.29 -33.97 -12.08
N ASN A 163 22.24 -33.81 -13.01
CA ASN A 163 22.44 -34.69 -14.17
C ASN A 163 23.79 -35.45 -14.12
N GLU A 164 24.42 -35.51 -12.94
CA GLU A 164 25.49 -36.47 -12.62
C GLU A 164 25.01 -37.47 -11.58
#